data_AF-A0A937Z959-F1
#
_entry.id   AF-A0A937Z959-F1
#
_cell.length_a   1.000
_cell.length_b   1.000
_cell.length_c   1.000
_cell.angle_alpha   90.00
_cell.angle_beta   90.00
_cell.angle_gamma   90.00
#
_symmetry.space_group_name_H-M   'P 1'
#
loop_
_entity.id
_entity.type
_entity.pdbx_description
1 polymer ?
#
loop_
_entity_poly.entity_id
_entity_poly.type
_entity_poly.pdbx_seq_one_letter_code
_entity_poly.pdbx_strand_id
1 'polypeptide(L)'
;MDQVTAWTVHLTFQLRCDRAHRQENRPAQRRATRREGPMTIYICPMHSKVRQDGPGKCPDCGMALLPEGARFGLLRHMLGSPLHIAIMVGAMVAVMAVAMMLLH
;
A
#
# COMPACT_ATOMS: atom_id res chain seq x y z
N MET A 1 -16.58 -7.96 45.43
CA MET A 1 -17.20 -8.03 44.08
C MET A 1 -16.77 -6.78 43.35
N ASP A 2 -15.57 -6.88 42.81
CA ASP A 2 -14.62 -5.78 42.70
C ASP A 2 -14.50 -5.30 41.27
N GLN A 3 -14.30 -3.99 41.10
CA GLN A 3 -14.21 -3.32 39.79
C GLN A 3 -13.24 -3.99 38.79
N VAL A 4 -12.29 -4.80 39.25
CA VAL A 4 -11.30 -5.54 38.45
C VAL A 4 -11.94 -6.54 37.46
N THR A 5 -13.06 -7.18 37.81
CA THR A 5 -13.76 -8.08 36.88
C THR A 5 -14.47 -7.30 35.78
N ALA A 6 -15.00 -6.12 36.09
CA ALA A 6 -15.64 -5.23 35.11
C ALA A 6 -14.65 -4.77 34.02
N TRP A 7 -13.44 -4.37 34.41
CA TRP A 7 -12.38 -4.02 33.45
C TRP A 7 -11.91 -5.22 32.60
N THR A 8 -11.86 -6.42 33.17
CA THR A 8 -11.44 -7.64 32.45
C THR A 8 -12.48 -8.08 31.40
N VAL A 9 -13.76 -8.01 31.73
CA VAL A 9 -14.86 -8.32 30.79
C VAL A 9 -14.90 -7.28 29.67
N HIS A 10 -14.70 -6.00 29.98
CA HIS A 10 -14.68 -4.93 28.99
C HIS A 10 -13.48 -5.04 28.03
N LEU A 11 -12.28 -5.36 28.54
CA LEU A 11 -11.10 -5.59 27.70
C LEU A 11 -11.26 -6.82 26.78
N THR A 12 -11.87 -7.89 27.29
CA THR A 12 -12.17 -9.09 26.49
C THR A 12 -13.21 -8.80 25.40
N PHE A 13 -14.19 -7.93 25.67
CA PHE A 13 -15.17 -7.46 24.70
C PHE A 13 -14.56 -6.56 23.63
N GLN A 14 -13.70 -5.60 24.00
CA GLN A 14 -12.95 -4.76 23.05
C GLN A 14 -12.05 -5.59 22.13
N LEU A 15 -11.31 -6.57 22.66
CA LEU A 15 -10.45 -7.47 21.87
C LEU A 15 -11.24 -8.42 20.95
N ARG A 16 -12.52 -8.67 21.24
CA ARG A 16 -13.43 -9.44 20.38
C ARG A 16 -13.97 -8.58 19.23
N CYS A 17 -14.38 -7.34 19.52
CA CYS A 17 -14.84 -6.38 18.52
C CYS A 17 -13.73 -5.99 17.53
N ASP A 18 -12.50 -5.81 17.99
CA ASP A 18 -11.33 -5.48 17.12
C ASP A 18 -11.02 -6.62 16.12
N ARG A 19 -11.15 -7.88 16.57
CA ARG A 19 -11.01 -9.07 15.70
C ARG A 19 -12.14 -9.19 14.66
N ALA A 20 -13.38 -8.84 15.02
CA ALA A 20 -14.52 -8.86 14.11
C ALA A 20 -14.38 -7.78 13.01
N HIS A 21 -13.93 -6.57 13.38
CA HIS A 21 -13.72 -5.48 12.42
C HIS A 21 -12.62 -5.80 11.38
N ARG A 22 -11.59 -6.57 11.75
CA ARG A 22 -10.50 -6.96 10.84
C ARG A 22 -10.96 -7.92 9.74
N GLN A 23 -12.04 -8.67 9.94
CA GLN A 23 -12.59 -9.57 8.92
C GLN A 23 -13.57 -8.86 7.98
N GLU A 24 -14.42 -7.98 8.51
CA GLU A 24 -15.38 -7.16 7.75
C GLU A 24 -14.65 -6.23 6.76
N ASN A 25 -13.49 -5.70 7.13
CA ASN A 25 -12.66 -4.85 6.27
C ASN A 25 -11.84 -5.64 5.22
N ARG A 26 -12.19 -6.90 4.95
CA ARG A 26 -11.62 -7.69 3.84
C ARG A 26 -12.56 -7.83 2.63
N PRO A 27 -13.05 -6.76 1.99
CA PRO A 27 -13.43 -6.80 0.59
C PRO A 27 -12.33 -6.20 -0.30
N ALA A 28 -12.14 -6.77 -1.49
CA ALA A 28 -11.43 -6.25 -2.67
C ALA A 28 -10.03 -6.78 -3.07
N GLN A 29 -9.23 -7.43 -2.21
CA GLN A 29 -7.89 -7.90 -2.66
C GLN A 29 -7.88 -9.13 -3.59
N ARG A 30 -8.99 -9.89 -3.69
CA ARG A 30 -9.03 -11.14 -4.49
C ARG A 30 -9.73 -11.04 -5.86
N ARG A 31 -10.12 -9.84 -6.32
CA ARG A 31 -10.76 -9.64 -7.64
C ARG A 31 -10.12 -8.56 -8.52
N ALA A 32 -9.01 -7.96 -8.12
CA ALA A 32 -8.34 -6.88 -8.86
C ALA A 32 -7.53 -7.33 -10.10
N THR A 33 -7.82 -8.52 -10.63
CA THR A 33 -7.36 -8.95 -11.96
C THR A 33 -8.54 -9.16 -12.90
N ARG A 34 -9.42 -8.17 -13.02
CA ARG A 34 -10.24 -8.04 -14.23
C ARG A 34 -10.55 -6.58 -14.52
N ARG A 35 -9.72 -6.03 -15.40
CA ARG A 35 -10.05 -5.03 -16.42
C ARG A 35 -10.90 -3.85 -15.95
N GLU A 36 -10.23 -2.81 -15.46
CA GLU A 36 -10.51 -1.39 -15.76
C GLU A 36 -9.41 -0.57 -15.09
N GLY A 37 -8.25 -0.54 -15.74
CA GLY A 37 -7.25 0.49 -15.49
C GLY A 37 -7.52 1.67 -16.43
N PRO A 38 -7.10 2.90 -16.09
CA PRO A 38 -7.13 4.03 -17.02
C PRO A 38 -6.52 3.61 -18.37
N MET A 39 -7.02 4.14 -19.51
CA MET A 39 -6.51 3.85 -20.86
C MET A 39 -5.02 3.53 -20.82
N THR A 40 -4.71 2.24 -20.85
CA THR A 40 -3.38 1.78 -20.47
C THR A 40 -2.53 1.86 -21.72
N ILE A 41 -1.82 2.98 -21.87
CA ILE A 41 -0.86 3.13 -22.96
C ILE A 41 0.31 2.18 -22.70
N TYR A 42 0.61 1.35 -23.68
CA TYR A 42 1.73 0.43 -23.68
C TYR A 42 2.93 1.07 -24.37
N ILE A 43 4.09 0.99 -23.75
CA ILE A 43 5.34 1.58 -24.22
C ILE A 43 6.45 0.55 -24.35
N CYS A 44 7.33 0.76 -25.32
CA CYS A 44 8.54 -0.05 -25.46
C CYS A 44 9.62 0.46 -24.50
N PRO A 45 10.25 -0.40 -23.67
CA PRO A 45 11.29 0.01 -22.74
C PRO A 45 12.57 0.51 -23.42
N MET A 46 12.82 0.11 -24.67
CA MET A 46 13.96 0.56 -25.48
C MET A 46 13.60 1.75 -26.39
N HIS A 47 12.36 1.79 -26.91
CA HIS A 47 11.91 2.81 -27.86
C HIS A 47 10.70 3.58 -27.29
N SER A 48 10.99 4.65 -26.53
CA SER A 48 9.98 5.48 -25.85
C SER A 48 9.03 6.26 -26.77
N LYS A 49 9.31 6.30 -28.09
CA LYS A 49 8.39 6.85 -29.10
C LYS A 49 7.26 5.90 -29.46
N VAL A 50 7.42 4.60 -29.23
CA VAL A 50 6.39 3.60 -29.53
C VAL A 50 5.40 3.57 -28.38
N ARG A 51 4.20 4.10 -28.64
CA ARG A 51 3.04 4.08 -27.75
C ARG A 51 1.91 3.35 -28.46
N GLN A 52 1.31 2.37 -27.81
CA GLN A 52 0.18 1.60 -28.34
C GLN A 52 -0.95 1.53 -27.31
N ASP A 53 -2.19 1.52 -27.78
CA ASP A 53 -3.37 1.40 -26.91
C ASP A 53 -3.65 -0.04 -26.47
N GLY A 54 -2.91 -1.00 -27.02
CA GLY A 54 -3.08 -2.42 -26.77
C GLY A 54 -1.77 -3.14 -26.43
N PRO A 55 -1.88 -4.33 -25.81
CA PRO A 55 -0.72 -5.19 -25.59
C PRO A 55 -0.22 -5.74 -26.94
N GLY A 56 1.10 -5.82 -27.09
CA GLY A 56 1.70 -6.27 -28.35
C GLY A 56 3.23 -6.33 -28.29
N LYS A 57 3.82 -6.56 -29.47
CA LYS A 57 5.26 -6.47 -29.66
C LYS A 57 5.62 -5.13 -30.31
N CYS A 58 6.73 -4.55 -29.88
CA CYS A 58 7.28 -3.35 -30.50
C CYS A 58 7.69 -3.66 -31.96
N PRO A 59 7.25 -2.87 -32.95
CA PRO A 59 7.59 -3.09 -34.36
C PRO A 59 9.08 -2.86 -34.64
N ASP A 60 9.77 -2.06 -33.82
CA ASP A 60 11.19 -1.74 -34.02
C ASP A 60 12.15 -2.79 -33.45
N CYS A 61 11.78 -3.47 -32.36
CA CYS A 61 12.70 -4.40 -31.67
C CYS A 61 12.10 -5.75 -31.26
N GLY A 62 10.81 -5.98 -31.51
CA GLY A 62 10.13 -7.26 -31.24
C GLY A 62 9.90 -7.60 -29.77
N MET A 63 10.31 -6.75 -28.82
CA MET A 63 10.04 -6.95 -27.38
C MET A 63 8.59 -6.67 -27.03
N ALA A 64 8.11 -7.28 -25.94
CA ALA A 64 6.78 -7.02 -25.40
C ALA A 64 6.67 -5.57 -24.92
N LEU A 65 5.58 -4.90 -25.26
CA LEU A 65 5.27 -3.58 -24.74
C LEU A 65 4.79 -3.70 -23.29
N LEU A 66 5.26 -2.80 -22.42
CA LEU A 66 4.84 -2.75 -21.02
C LEU A 66 3.84 -1.60 -20.83
N PRO A 67 2.83 -1.77 -19.95
CA PRO A 67 1.92 -0.69 -19.63
C PRO A 67 2.66 0.46 -18.93
N GLU A 68 2.43 1.70 -19.35
CA GLU A 68 3.06 2.91 -18.81
C GLU A 68 2.87 3.01 -17.29
N GLY A 69 1.70 2.58 -16.78
CA GLY A 69 1.38 2.55 -15.35
C GLY A 69 2.18 1.52 -14.53
N ALA A 70 2.81 0.52 -15.15
CA ALA A 70 3.66 -0.43 -14.42
C ALA A 70 4.93 0.22 -13.87
N ARG A 71 5.42 1.29 -14.51
CA ARG A 71 6.54 2.09 -13.99
C ARG A 71 6.21 2.72 -12.64
N PHE A 72 4.96 3.15 -12.46
CA PHE A 72 4.46 3.67 -11.19
C PHE A 72 4.17 2.58 -10.15
N GLY A 73 3.97 1.33 -10.56
CA GLY A 73 3.77 0.21 -9.64
C GLY A 73 4.97 -0.03 -8.71
N LEU A 74 6.19 0.11 -9.24
CA LEU A 74 7.41 -0.10 -8.46
C LEU A 74 7.65 1.02 -7.44
N LEU A 75 7.35 2.27 -7.80
CA LEU A 75 7.47 3.42 -6.91
C LEU A 75 6.41 3.38 -5.80
N ARG A 76 5.18 2.94 -6.15
CA ARG A 76 4.09 2.79 -5.18
C ARG A 76 4.33 1.66 -4.19
N HIS A 77 5.11 0.64 -4.55
CA HIS A 77 5.56 -0.39 -3.59
C HIS A 77 6.57 0.16 -2.57
N MET A 78 7.43 1.10 -2.96
CA MET A 78 8.37 1.74 -2.02
C MET A 78 7.65 2.75 -1.12
N LEU A 79 6.82 3.64 -1.66
CA LEU A 79 6.13 4.68 -0.87
C LEU A 79 4.89 4.17 -0.11
N GLY A 80 4.34 3.03 -0.50
CA GLY A 80 3.16 2.41 0.11
C GLY A 80 3.48 1.19 0.97
N SER A 81 4.75 0.83 1.15
CA SER A 81 5.08 -0.27 2.06
C SER A 81 4.74 0.13 3.51
N PRO A 82 3.94 -0.66 4.23
CA PRO A 82 3.57 -0.35 5.61
C PRO A 82 4.80 -0.28 6.52
N LEU A 83 5.89 -0.95 6.14
CA LEU A 83 7.18 -0.90 6.84
C LEU A 83 7.85 0.47 6.72
N HIS A 84 7.91 1.10 5.54
CA HIS A 84 8.54 2.42 5.39
C HIS A 84 7.75 3.52 6.10
N ILE A 85 6.41 3.47 6.06
CA ILE A 85 5.57 4.44 6.77
C ILE A 85 5.81 4.33 8.28
N ALA A 86 5.84 3.11 8.83
CA ALA A 86 6.10 2.89 10.26
C ALA A 86 7.49 3.41 10.68
N ILE A 87 8.52 3.20 9.85
CA ILE A 87 9.88 3.69 10.12
C ILE A 87 9.92 5.22 10.12
N MET A 88 9.34 5.88 9.10
CA MET A 88 9.36 7.33 8.98
C MET A 88 8.60 8.02 10.12
N VAL A 89 7.40 7.52 10.46
CA VAL A 89 6.60 8.04 11.57
C VAL A 89 7.29 7.80 12.90
N GLY A 90 7.84 6.60 13.13
CA GLY A 90 8.59 6.28 14.35
C GLY A 90 9.82 7.18 14.53
N ALA A 91 10.58 7.41 13.45
CA ALA A 91 11.73 8.31 13.47
C ALA A 91 11.33 9.76 13.81
N MET A 92 10.27 10.30 13.20
CA MET A 92 9.80 11.64 13.51
C MET A 92 9.36 11.78 14.98
N VAL A 93 8.61 10.82 15.51
CA VAL A 93 8.15 10.85 16.91
C VAL A 93 9.33 10.77 17.89
N ALA A 94 10.32 9.91 17.61
CA ALA A 94 11.52 9.78 18.43
C ALA A 94 12.34 11.08 18.45
N VAL A 95 12.53 11.71 17.29
CA VAL A 95 13.23 13.00 17.19
C VAL A 95 12.49 14.09 17.96
N MET A 96 11.16 14.17 17.83
CA MET A 96 10.36 15.14 18.57
C MET A 96 10.44 14.92 20.09
N ALA A 97 10.40 13.66 20.55
CA ALA A 97 10.52 13.34 21.98
C ALA A 97 11.91 13.71 22.54
N VAL A 98 12.98 13.36 21.81
CA VAL A 98 14.36 13.73 22.19
C VAL A 98 14.52 15.25 22.20
N ALA A 99 13.98 15.96 21.21
CA ALA A 99 13.99 17.41 21.21
C ALA A 99 13.27 17.99 22.45
N MET A 100 12.07 17.51 22.77
CA MET A 100 11.33 17.96 23.95
C MET A 100 12.10 17.70 25.26
N MET A 101 12.84 16.59 25.35
CA MET A 101 13.69 16.25 26.50
C MET A 101 14.98 17.08 26.59
N LEU A 102 15.51 17.55 25.46
CA LEU A 102 16.74 18.37 25.42
C LEU A 102 16.45 19.88 25.59
N LEU A 103 15.20 20.30 25.40
CA LEU A 103 14.75 21.69 25.56
C LEU A 103 14.13 21.99 26.94
N HIS A 104 14.09 21.02 27.86
CA HIS A 104 13.70 21.19 29.27
C HIS A 104 14.94 21.09 30.17
#